data_AF-A0A2N1U429-F1
#
_entry.id   AF-A0A2N1U429-F1
#
_cell.length_a   1.000
_cell.length_b   1.000
_cell.length_c   1.000
_cell.angle_alpha   90.00
_cell.angle_beta   90.00
_cell.angle_gamma   90.00
#
_symmetry.space_group_name_H-M   'P 1'
#
loop_
_entity.id
_entity.type
_entity.pdbx_description
1 polymer ?
#
loop_
_entity_poly.entity_id
_entity_poly.type
_entity_poly.pdbx_seq_one_letter_code
_entity_poly.pdbx_strand_id
1 'polypeptide(L)' 'MKELMMTLKSKYRGHRKYYGVVGNKHLLDSFEHFATGIVFKWLNRRSQRRSYNWTGFRQALRHYGLEEENIEKIAA' A
#
# COMPACT_ATOMS: atom_id res chain seq x y z
N MET A 1 -13.17 4.12 -3.14
CA MET A 1 -12.23 3.00 -2.87
C MET A 1 -11.19 2.91 -3.98
N LYS A 2 -11.62 2.70 -5.23
CA LYS A 2 -10.74 2.66 -6.42
C LYS A 2 -9.74 3.82 -6.48
N GLU A 3 -10.20 5.07 -6.38
CA GLU A 3 -9.33 6.26 -6.42
C GLU A 3 -8.27 6.25 -5.31
N LEU A 4 -8.67 5.98 -4.07
CA LEU A 4 -7.74 5.87 -2.94
C LEU A 4 -6.65 4.83 -3.20
N MET A 5 -7.02 3.67 -3.74
CA MET A 5 -6.09 2.58 -4.01
C MET A 5 -5.16 2.88 -5.20
N MET A 6 -5.66 3.54 -6.23
CA MET A 6 -4.83 4.02 -7.35
C MET A 6 -3.81 5.08 -6.89
N THR A 7 -4.24 6.01 -6.03
CA THR A 7 -3.34 7.01 -5.43
C THR A 7 -2.28 6.33 -4.57
N LEU A 8 -2.66 5.37 -3.71
CA LEU A 8 -1.72 4.62 -2.89
C LEU A 8 -0.67 3.90 -3.74
N LYS A 9 -1.11 3.24 -4.82
CA LYS A 9 -0.23 2.53 -5.77
C LYS A 9 0.77 3.48 -6.43
N SER A 10 0.29 4.67 -6.85
CA SER A 10 1.16 5.71 -7.41
C SER A 10 2.19 6.21 -6.40
N LYS A 11 1.79 6.38 -5.12
CA LYS A 11 2.72 6.78 -4.04
C LYS A 11 3.78 5.72 -3.77
N TYR A 12 3.42 4.44 -3.71
CA TYR A 12 4.38 3.34 -3.52
C TYR A 12 5.39 3.28 -4.67
N ARG A 13 4.88 3.32 -5.91
CA ARG A 13 5.73 3.36 -7.11
C ARG A 13 6.68 4.57 -7.11
N GLY A 14 6.18 5.76 -6.79
CA GLY A 14 7.00 6.97 -6.74
C GLY A 14 8.08 6.90 -5.66
N HIS A 15 7.71 6.43 -4.46
CA HIS A 15 8.64 6.29 -3.35
C HIS A 15 9.78 5.30 -3.67
N ARG A 16 9.44 4.10 -4.17
CA ARG A 16 10.47 3.13 -4.59
C ARG A 16 11.32 3.62 -5.75
N LYS A 17 10.77 4.34 -6.72
CA LYS A 17 11.58 4.92 -7.81
C LYS A 17 12.57 5.97 -7.32
N TYR A 18 12.19 6.75 -6.31
CA TYR A 18 13.03 7.84 -5.81
C TYR A 18 14.08 7.36 -4.80
N TYR A 19 13.69 6.47 -3.88
CA TYR A 19 14.56 5.98 -2.80
C TYR A 19 15.11 4.57 -3.07
N GLY A 20 14.82 3.98 -4.23
CA GLY A 20 15.25 2.65 -4.64
C GLY A 20 16.73 2.60 -4.97
N VAL A 21 17.54 2.43 -3.94
CA VAL A 21 18.98 2.20 -4.05
C VAL A 21 19.36 0.88 -3.40
N VAL A 22 20.47 0.30 -3.84
CA VAL A 22 21.01 -0.96 -3.29
C VAL A 22 21.20 -0.80 -1.77
N GLY A 23 20.72 -1.79 -1.01
CA GLY A 23 20.78 -1.77 0.46
C GLY A 23 19.64 -1.05 1.16
N ASN A 24 18.74 -0.35 0.44
CA ASN A 24 17.65 0.43 1.04
C ASN A 24 16.30 -0.32 1.13
N LYS A 25 16.26 -1.61 0.77
CA LYS A 25 15.01 -2.40 0.72
C LYS A 25 14.22 -2.33 2.03
N HIS A 26 14.88 -2.48 3.17
CA HIS A 26 14.22 -2.46 4.48
C HIS A 26 13.46 -1.15 4.77
N LEU A 27 13.99 0.01 4.38
CA LEU A 27 13.29 1.29 4.59
C LEU A 27 12.14 1.47 3.59
N LEU A 28 12.27 0.97 2.36
CA LEU A 28 11.18 0.97 1.37
C LEU A 28 9.99 0.13 1.86
N ASP A 29 10.25 -1.09 2.34
CA ASP A 29 9.23 -2.00 2.85
C ASP A 29 8.58 -1.42 4.12
N SER A 30 9.38 -0.80 5.00
CA SER A 30 8.88 -0.11 6.19
C SER A 30 7.91 1.02 5.83
N PHE A 31 8.23 1.84 4.84
CA PHE A 31 7.34 2.90 4.35
C PHE A 31 5.99 2.33 3.89
N GLU A 32 6.00 1.28 3.08
CA GLU A 32 4.78 0.66 2.57
C GLU A 32 3.96 0.01 3.69
N HIS A 33 4.61 -0.61 4.67
CA HIS A 33 3.95 -1.16 5.86
C HIS A 33 3.19 -0.08 6.63
N PHE A 34 3.86 1.03 6.99
CA PHE A 34 3.23 2.10 7.77
C PHE A 34 2.14 2.83 6.97
N ALA A 35 2.38 3.13 5.70
CA ALA A 35 1.38 3.76 4.83
C ALA A 35 0.11 2.89 4.69
N THR A 36 0.28 1.57 4.53
CA THR A 36 -0.82 0.60 4.48
C THR A 36 -1.62 0.60 5.78
N GLY A 37 -0.92 0.61 6.93
CA GLY A 37 -1.56 0.68 8.25
C GLY A 37 -2.33 1.99 8.48
N ILE A 38 -1.81 3.12 8.01
CA ILE A 38 -2.51 4.42 8.06
C ILE A 38 -3.80 4.36 7.23
N VAL A 39 -3.75 3.79 6.03
CA VAL A 39 -4.94 3.63 5.17
C VAL A 39 -5.98 2.72 5.83
N PHE A 40 -5.56 1.59 6.41
CA PHE A 40 -6.44 0.71 7.18
C PHE A 40 -7.14 1.44 8.34
N LYS A 41 -6.35 2.15 9.16
CA LYS A 41 -6.82 2.94 10.30
C LYS A 41 -7.87 3.96 9.89
N TRP A 42 -7.62 4.75 8.84
CA TRP A 42 -8.54 5.79 8.40
C TRP A 42 -9.73 5.28 7.60
N LEU A 43 -9.65 4.11 6.96
CA LEU A 43 -10.83 3.46 6.39
C LEU A 43 -11.79 3.02 7.49
N ASN A 44 -11.26 2.42 8.56
CA ASN A 44 -12.06 1.90 9.67
C ASN A 44 -12.59 2.96 10.64
N ARG A 45 -12.12 4.21 10.52
CA ARG A 45 -12.62 5.35 11.30
C ARG A 45 -13.72 6.15 10.58
N ARG A 46 -14.01 5.86 9.32
CA ARG A 46 -15.08 6.55 8.58
C ARG A 46 -16.44 5.97 8.98
N SER A 47 -17.30 6.77 9.59
CA SER A 47 -18.56 6.32 10.22
C SER A 47 -19.61 5.73 9.27
N GLN A 48 -19.43 5.87 7.95
CA GLN A 48 -20.41 5.51 6.92
C GLN A 48 -20.14 4.20 6.18
N ARG A 49 -19.07 3.44 6.51
CA ARG A 49 -18.75 2.18 5.83
C ARG A 49 -18.48 1.05 6.82
N ARG A 50 -18.80 -0.18 6.38
CA ARG A 50 -18.41 -1.41 7.09
C ARG A 50 -16.90 -1.41 7.29
N SER A 51 -16.48 -1.57 8.55
CA SER A 51 -15.07 -1.67 8.90
C SER A 51 -14.46 -2.95 8.31
N TYR A 52 -13.25 -2.84 7.80
CA TYR A 52 -12.43 -3.98 7.42
C TYR A 52 -11.76 -4.60 8.64
N ASN A 53 -11.74 -5.93 8.69
CA ASN A 53 -10.68 -6.64 9.38
C ASN A 53 -9.43 -6.73 8.47
N TRP A 54 -8.29 -7.13 9.03
CA TRP A 54 -7.05 -7.23 8.27
C TRP A 54 -7.13 -8.19 7.07
N THR A 55 -7.86 -9.29 7.21
CA THR A 55 -8.01 -10.29 6.13
C THR A 55 -8.75 -9.71 4.93
N GLY A 56 -9.89 -9.06 5.16
CA GLY A 56 -10.67 -8.40 4.12
C GLY A 56 -9.94 -7.20 3.52
N PHE A 57 -9.18 -6.45 4.33
CA PHE A 57 -8.36 -5.37 3.82
C PHE A 57 -7.22 -5.88 2.93
N ARG A 58 -6.54 -6.95 3.32
CA ARG A 58 -5.52 -7.60 2.48
C ARG A 58 -6.09 -8.06 1.15
N GLN A 59 -7.26 -8.71 1.14
CA GLN A 59 -7.93 -9.08 -0.12
C GLN A 59 -8.20 -7.85 -1.02
N ALA A 60 -8.63 -6.73 -0.44
CA ALA A 60 -8.82 -5.50 -1.21
C ALA A 60 -7.48 -5.00 -1.81
N LEU A 61 -6.38 -5.03 -1.06
CA LEU A 61 -5.06 -4.68 -1.59
C LEU A 61 -4.64 -5.59 -2.75
N ARG A 62 -4.88 -6.91 -2.65
CA ARG A 62 -4.63 -7.88 -3.74
C ARG A 62 -5.43 -7.52 -4.99
N HIS A 63 -6.72 -7.25 -4.83
CA HIS A 63 -7.61 -6.90 -5.93
C HIS A 63 -7.13 -5.66 -6.70
N TYR A 64 -6.50 -4.69 -6.03
CA TYR A 64 -5.94 -3.50 -6.67
C TYR A 64 -4.45 -3.64 -7.08
N GLY A 65 -3.84 -4.80 -6.85
CA GLY A 65 -2.44 -5.08 -7.18
C GLY A 65 -1.45 -4.25 -6.37
N LEU A 66 -1.72 -4.11 -5.06
CA LEU A 66 -0.89 -3.42 -4.06
C LEU A 66 -0.07 -4.39 -3.21
N GLU A 67 0.10 -5.64 -3.65
CA GLU A 67 0.97 -6.60 -2.99
C GLU A 67 2.44 -6.29 -3.28
N GLU A 68 3.29 -6.54 -2.30
CA GLU A 68 4.74 -6.33 -2.32
C GLU A 68 5.40 -6.91 -3.58
N GLU A 69 5.01 -8.13 -3.96
CA GLU A 69 5.51 -8.84 -5.15
C GLU A 69 5.16 -8.13 -6.48
N ASN A 70 4.04 -7.40 -6.53
CA ASN A 70 3.63 -6.62 -7.71
C ASN A 70 4.30 -5.25 -7.77
N ILE A 71 4.83 -4.76 -6.65
CA ILE A 71 5.52 -3.47 -6.57
C ILE A 71 7.00 -3.65 -6.91
N GLU A 72 7.62 -4.76 -6.51
CA GLU A 72 9.02 -5.10 -6.86
C GLU A 72 9.21 -5.21 -8.37
N LYS A 73 8.26 -5.82 -9.09
CA LYS A 73 8.28 -5.96 -10.56
C LYS A 73 8.21 -4.63 -11.35
N ILE A 74 7.94 -3.51 -10.68
CA ILE A 74 7.83 -2.18 -11.31
C ILE A 74 9.16 -1.41 -11.21
N ALA A 75 10.13 -1.90 -10.41
CA ALA A 75 11.42 -1.27 -10.17
C ALA A 75 12.63 -2.05 -10.75
N ALA A 76 12.42 -3.28 -11.22
CA ALA A 76 13.37 -4.03 -12.06
C ALA A 76 13.11 -3.72 -13.54
#